data_AF-A0A1B6CFI4-F1
#
_entry.id   AF-A0A1B6CFI4-F1
#
_cell.length_a   1.000
_cell.length_b   1.000
_cell.length_c   1.000
_cell.angle_alpha   90.00
_cell.angle_beta   90.00
_cell.angle_gamma   90.00
#
_symmetry.space_group_name_H-M   'P 1'
#
loop_
_entity.id
_entity.type
_entity.pdbx_description
1 polymer ?
#
loop_
_entity_poly.entity_id
_entity_poly.type
_entity_poly.pdbx_seq_one_letter_code
_entity_poly.pdbx_strand_id
1 'polypeptide(L)'
;MLCDCPGLVMPSFVCTKADMIVNGILPIDQMRDHVPPINLVTSLIPRNIIQAQYGIMMPKPLEGEDENRPPTAEELLNSYGFARGFMTQNGQPDNPRSSRYILKDFVNGKLLYCHAPPGICQENFHTFKVKERAHIPENTAIANRAIKISKVTGEDLDKVFFKQTSLGAHTKGIKRIGSAVNLTSNGSIAGSTMSISSVGTNEKPWKKHSEKRNKREKLRRVYRHLDEV
;
A
#
# COMPACT_ATOMS: atom_id res chain seq x y z
N MET A 1 26.80 -44.54 -28.53
CA MET A 1 27.04 -44.17 -27.13
C MET A 1 26.72 -42.70 -27.00
N LEU A 2 25.74 -42.32 -26.17
CA LEU A 2 25.39 -40.92 -25.87
C LEU A 2 26.13 -40.53 -24.60
N CYS A 3 26.82 -39.39 -24.61
CA CYS A 3 27.51 -38.83 -23.45
C CYS A 3 26.88 -37.48 -23.11
N ASP A 4 26.36 -37.32 -21.90
CA ASP A 4 25.89 -36.02 -21.39
C ASP A 4 27.07 -35.21 -20.84
N CYS A 5 27.10 -33.92 -21.16
CA CYS A 5 28.07 -32.97 -20.62
C CYS A 5 27.44 -32.16 -19.46
N PRO A 6 28.23 -31.73 -18.46
CA PRO A 6 27.75 -30.83 -17.43
C PRO A 6 27.35 -29.47 -18.01
N GLY A 7 26.36 -28.81 -17.40
CA GLY A 7 25.93 -27.48 -17.79
C GLY A 7 27.03 -26.43 -17.62
N LEU A 8 27.33 -25.69 -18.70
CA LEU A 8 28.26 -24.58 -18.71
C LEU A 8 27.53 -23.31 -19.13
N VAL A 9 27.78 -22.20 -18.41
CA VAL A 9 27.23 -20.88 -18.74
C VAL A 9 28.38 -19.99 -19.17
N MET A 10 28.33 -19.45 -20.39
CA MET A 10 29.34 -18.50 -20.86
C MET A 10 29.12 -17.11 -20.27
N PRO A 11 30.18 -16.36 -19.95
CA PRO A 11 30.05 -14.98 -19.52
C PRO A 11 29.48 -14.11 -20.66
N SER A 12 28.41 -13.37 -20.38
CA SER A 12 27.80 -12.42 -21.30
C SER A 12 27.85 -11.01 -20.71
N PHE A 13 28.42 -10.07 -21.47
CA PHE A 13 28.52 -8.66 -21.04
C PHE A 13 27.19 -7.90 -21.16
N VAL A 14 26.22 -8.46 -21.87
CA VAL A 14 24.93 -7.78 -22.18
C VAL A 14 23.86 -8.12 -21.14
N CYS A 15 24.02 -9.21 -20.38
CA CYS A 15 23.00 -9.66 -19.43
C CYS A 15 23.24 -9.07 -18.04
N THR A 16 22.19 -8.48 -17.46
CA THR A 16 22.22 -8.07 -16.05
C THR A 16 22.04 -9.28 -15.14
N LYS A 17 22.41 -9.14 -13.87
CA LYS A 17 22.15 -10.17 -12.85
C LYS A 17 20.64 -10.50 -12.76
N ALA A 18 19.78 -9.51 -12.99
CA ALA A 18 18.34 -9.71 -12.94
C ALA A 18 17.86 -10.59 -14.11
N ASP A 19 18.36 -10.38 -15.32
CA ASP A 19 18.07 -11.23 -16.48
C ASP A 19 18.50 -12.67 -16.24
N MET A 20 19.68 -12.87 -15.64
CA MET A 20 20.17 -14.21 -15.31
C MET A 20 19.27 -14.94 -14.31
N ILE A 21 18.64 -14.22 -13.38
CA ILE A 21 17.68 -14.82 -12.43
C ILE A 21 16.37 -15.16 -13.14
N VAL A 22 15.84 -14.24 -13.95
CA VAL A 22 14.58 -14.43 -14.69
C VAL A 22 14.69 -15.58 -15.69
N ASN A 23 15.86 -15.77 -16.29
CA ASN A 23 16.15 -16.89 -17.20
C ASN A 23 16.52 -18.21 -16.48
N GLY A 24 16.52 -18.25 -15.15
CA GLY A 24 16.80 -19.46 -14.38
C GLY A 24 18.27 -19.89 -14.33
N ILE A 25 19.21 -19.02 -14.71
CA ILE A 25 20.66 -19.28 -14.67
C ILE A 25 21.19 -19.16 -13.25
N LEU A 26 20.78 -18.10 -12.53
CA LEU A 26 21.16 -17.88 -11.14
C LEU A 26 20.09 -18.44 -10.19
N PRO A 27 20.50 -19.01 -9.04
CA PRO A 27 19.56 -19.60 -8.09
C PRO A 27 18.66 -18.53 -7.46
N ILE A 28 17.35 -18.64 -7.72
CA ILE A 28 16.32 -17.73 -7.17
C ILE A 28 16.30 -17.76 -5.64
N ASP A 29 16.55 -18.91 -5.02
CA ASP A 29 16.46 -19.04 -3.56
C ASP A 29 17.53 -18.24 -2.82
N GLN A 30 18.69 -18.03 -3.43
CA GLN A 30 19.84 -17.32 -2.85
C GLN A 30 19.88 -15.82 -3.20
N MET A 31 18.89 -15.31 -3.93
CA MET A 31 18.86 -13.90 -4.30
C MET A 31 18.73 -12.99 -3.07
N ARG A 32 19.47 -11.88 -3.08
CA ARG A 32 19.37 -10.80 -2.08
C ARG A 32 18.43 -9.70 -2.56
N ASP A 33 18.65 -9.24 -3.79
CA ASP A 33 17.88 -8.16 -4.40
C ASP A 33 16.78 -8.73 -5.29
N HIS A 34 15.54 -8.61 -4.83
CA HIS A 34 14.37 -9.16 -5.51
C HIS A 34 13.61 -8.13 -6.36
N VAL A 35 13.87 -6.84 -6.15
CA VAL A 35 13.17 -5.74 -6.83
C VAL A 35 13.48 -5.71 -8.33
N PRO A 36 14.75 -5.75 -8.79
CA PRO A 36 15.05 -5.68 -10.22
C PRO A 36 14.50 -6.86 -11.05
N PRO A 37 14.65 -8.14 -10.63
CA PRO A 37 14.04 -9.26 -11.34
C PRO A 37 12.52 -9.16 -11.47
N ILE A 38 11.84 -8.70 -10.41
CA ILE A 38 10.38 -8.55 -10.45
C ILE A 38 9.97 -7.41 -11.36
N ASN A 39 10.71 -6.28 -11.37
CA ASN A 39 10.44 -5.18 -12.31
C ASN A 39 10.60 -5.61 -13.77
N LEU A 40 11.53 -6.52 -14.07
CA LEU A 40 11.63 -7.12 -15.41
C LEU A 40 10.40 -7.97 -15.73
N VAL A 41 9.96 -8.84 -14.80
CA VAL A 41 8.76 -9.64 -15.04
C VAL A 41 7.52 -8.77 -15.23
N THR A 42 7.38 -7.67 -14.49
CA THR A 42 6.24 -6.75 -14.64
C THR A 42 6.31 -5.88 -15.89
N SER A 43 7.50 -5.64 -16.45
CA SER A 43 7.61 -4.97 -17.76
C SER A 43 7.29 -5.90 -18.92
N LEU A 44 7.54 -7.20 -18.78
CA LEU A 44 7.25 -8.21 -19.80
C LEU A 44 5.77 -8.62 -19.81
N ILE A 45 5.14 -8.76 -18.64
CA ILE A 45 3.77 -9.27 -18.51
C ILE A 45 2.83 -8.14 -18.08
N PRO A 46 1.76 -7.86 -18.84
CA PRO A 46 0.83 -6.79 -18.51
C PRO A 46 0.04 -7.11 -17.24
N ARG A 47 -0.30 -6.03 -16.53
CA ARG A 47 -1.00 -6.02 -15.23
C ARG A 47 -2.22 -6.95 -15.19
N ASN A 48 -3.05 -6.91 -16.23
CA ASN A 48 -4.32 -7.64 -16.26
C ASN A 48 -4.15 -9.16 -16.14
N ILE A 49 -3.08 -9.70 -16.72
CA ILE A 49 -2.78 -11.14 -16.73
C ILE A 49 -2.28 -11.56 -15.37
N ILE A 50 -1.37 -10.80 -14.78
CA ILE A 50 -0.83 -11.10 -13.45
C ILE A 50 -1.98 -11.14 -12.44
N GLN A 51 -2.88 -10.16 -12.50
CA GLN A 51 -4.08 -10.14 -11.66
C GLN A 51 -4.99 -11.36 -11.91
N ALA A 52 -5.22 -11.73 -13.17
CA ALA A 52 -6.05 -12.88 -13.51
C ALA A 52 -5.42 -14.21 -13.07
N GLN A 53 -4.11 -14.38 -13.26
CA GLN A 53 -3.38 -15.61 -12.96
C GLN A 53 -3.26 -15.85 -11.45
N TYR A 54 -3.06 -14.79 -10.66
CA TYR A 54 -2.93 -14.90 -9.21
C TYR A 54 -4.21 -14.62 -8.43
N GLY A 55 -5.26 -14.12 -9.08
CA GLY A 55 -6.50 -13.71 -8.40
C GLY A 55 -6.29 -12.54 -7.44
N ILE A 56 -5.39 -11.62 -7.78
CA ILE A 56 -5.02 -10.48 -6.93
C ILE A 56 -5.47 -9.16 -7.55
N MET A 57 -5.74 -8.17 -6.70
CA MET A 57 -6.00 -6.80 -7.12
C MET A 57 -4.79 -5.92 -6.81
N MET A 58 -4.23 -5.30 -7.85
CA MET A 58 -3.12 -4.36 -7.72
C MET A 58 -3.63 -2.91 -7.77
N PRO A 59 -3.05 -1.99 -7.00
CA PRO A 59 -3.39 -0.57 -7.04
C PRO A 59 -3.14 0.00 -8.44
N LYS A 60 -4.08 0.80 -8.95
CA LYS A 60 -3.88 1.53 -10.21
C LYS A 60 -2.81 2.61 -10.04
N PRO A 61 -2.16 3.05 -11.13
CA PRO A 61 -1.30 4.24 -11.10
C PRO A 61 -2.04 5.43 -10.50
N LEU A 62 -1.29 6.33 -9.85
CA LEU A 62 -1.86 7.52 -9.22
C LEU A 62 -2.36 8.51 -10.28
N GLU A 63 -3.32 9.36 -9.93
CA GLU A 63 -3.75 10.49 -10.77
C GLU A 63 -2.56 11.40 -11.09
N GLY A 64 -2.15 11.42 -12.36
CA GLY A 64 -0.96 12.12 -12.86
C GLY A 64 0.16 11.23 -13.39
N GLU A 65 0.13 9.92 -13.12
CA GLU A 65 0.98 8.92 -13.79
C GLU A 65 0.29 8.36 -15.05
N ASP A 66 1.07 7.80 -15.98
CA ASP A 66 0.54 7.10 -17.14
C ASP A 66 -0.27 5.86 -16.72
N GLU A 67 -1.51 5.77 -17.19
CA GLU A 67 -2.42 4.66 -16.90
C GLU A 67 -1.87 3.31 -17.42
N ASN A 68 -1.10 3.35 -18.51
CA ASN A 68 -0.53 2.17 -19.17
C ASN A 68 0.84 1.75 -18.61
N ARG A 69 1.34 2.42 -17.56
CA ARG A 69 2.62 2.06 -16.94
C ARG A 69 2.62 0.61 -16.43
N PRO A 70 3.70 -0.16 -16.65
CA PRO A 70 3.83 -1.48 -16.06
C PRO A 70 3.77 -1.40 -14.52
N PRO A 71 3.22 -2.43 -13.85
CA PRO A 71 3.13 -2.44 -12.39
C PRO A 71 4.51 -2.42 -11.75
N THR A 72 4.64 -1.67 -10.66
CA THR A 72 5.88 -1.65 -9.88
C THR A 72 6.04 -2.97 -9.11
N ALA A 73 7.27 -3.43 -8.89
CA ALA A 73 7.54 -4.59 -8.04
C ALA A 73 6.86 -4.51 -6.67
N GLU A 74 6.87 -3.35 -6.02
CA GLU A 74 6.21 -3.16 -4.71
C GLU A 74 4.69 -3.39 -4.79
N GLU A 75 4.02 -2.88 -5.82
CA GLU A 75 2.57 -3.03 -6.00
C GLU A 75 2.19 -4.50 -6.16
N LEU A 76 2.97 -5.24 -6.97
CA LEU A 76 2.78 -6.65 -7.19
C LEU A 76 3.09 -7.48 -5.93
N LEU A 77 4.23 -7.25 -5.30
CA LEU A 77 4.67 -8.04 -4.15
C LEU A 77 3.83 -7.77 -2.92
N ASN A 78 3.43 -6.52 -2.68
CA ASN A 78 2.53 -6.19 -1.58
C ASN A 78 1.18 -6.88 -1.79
N SER A 79 0.55 -6.71 -2.95
CA SER A 79 -0.76 -7.31 -3.23
C SER A 79 -0.73 -8.84 -3.15
N TYR A 80 0.31 -9.48 -3.70
CA TYR A 80 0.48 -10.93 -3.61
C TYR A 80 0.75 -11.41 -2.18
N GLY A 81 1.62 -10.71 -1.45
CA GLY A 81 1.93 -11.01 -0.05
C GLY A 81 0.70 -10.92 0.84
N PHE A 82 -0.14 -9.89 0.65
CA PHE A 82 -1.41 -9.75 1.36
C PHE A 82 -2.40 -10.85 1.01
N ALA A 83 -2.59 -11.17 -0.28
CA ALA A 83 -3.52 -12.22 -0.71
C ALA A 83 -3.12 -13.62 -0.19
N ARG A 84 -1.81 -13.88 -0.04
CA ARG A 84 -1.28 -15.16 0.47
C ARG A 84 -1.00 -15.16 1.98
N GLY A 85 -1.13 -14.03 2.66
CA GLY A 85 -0.82 -13.91 4.09
C GLY A 85 0.68 -14.00 4.41
N PHE A 86 1.55 -13.72 3.46
CA PHE A 86 3.00 -13.67 3.69
C PHE A 86 3.36 -12.38 4.41
N MET A 87 3.36 -12.44 5.75
CA MET A 87 3.62 -11.29 6.61
C MET A 87 4.93 -11.46 7.37
N THR A 88 5.63 -10.36 7.55
CA THR A 88 6.77 -10.21 8.45
C THR A 88 6.28 -10.08 9.90
N GLN A 89 7.21 -10.19 10.86
CA GLN A 89 6.89 -10.00 12.29
C GLN A 89 6.28 -8.62 12.58
N ASN A 90 6.60 -7.61 11.77
CA ASN A 90 6.08 -6.25 11.88
C ASN A 90 4.68 -6.08 11.24
N GLY A 91 4.08 -7.16 10.73
CA GLY A 91 2.78 -7.13 10.05
C GLY A 91 2.80 -6.50 8.65
N GLN A 92 3.99 -6.30 8.08
CA GLN A 92 4.15 -5.86 6.68
C GLN A 92 4.28 -7.07 5.75
N PRO A 93 3.83 -6.98 4.49
CA PRO A 93 3.99 -8.07 3.52
C PRO A 93 5.48 -8.41 3.30
N ASP A 94 5.78 -9.70 3.26
CA ASP A 94 7.13 -10.23 3.05
C ASP A 94 7.44 -10.30 1.54
N ASN A 95 7.98 -9.20 1.02
CA ASN A 95 8.36 -9.03 -0.38
C ASN A 95 9.45 -10.02 -0.86
N PRO A 96 10.56 -10.28 -0.14
CA PRO A 96 11.56 -11.24 -0.59
C PRO A 96 11.04 -12.68 -0.58
N ARG A 97 10.13 -13.06 0.32
CA ARG A 97 9.46 -14.38 0.24
C ARG A 97 8.53 -14.44 -0.96
N SER A 98 7.68 -13.45 -1.13
CA SER A 98 6.68 -13.37 -2.22
C SER A 98 7.33 -13.45 -3.61
N SER A 99 8.42 -12.70 -3.81
CA SER A 99 9.14 -12.63 -5.09
C SER A 99 9.71 -13.98 -5.53
N ARG A 100 10.22 -14.80 -4.61
CA ARG A 100 10.74 -16.15 -4.94
C ARG A 100 9.66 -17.04 -5.54
N TYR A 101 8.43 -16.99 -5.02
CA TYR A 101 7.31 -17.76 -5.58
C TYR A 101 6.96 -17.28 -6.99
N ILE A 102 6.88 -15.97 -7.20
CA ILE A 102 6.55 -15.39 -8.51
C ILE A 102 7.62 -15.70 -9.55
N LEU A 103 8.91 -15.55 -9.20
CA LEU A 103 10.03 -15.84 -10.10
C LEU A 103 10.11 -17.34 -10.45
N LYS A 104 9.86 -18.22 -9.48
CA LYS A 104 9.77 -19.68 -9.75
C LYS A 104 8.61 -20.00 -10.68
N ASP A 105 7.46 -19.36 -10.48
CA ASP A 105 6.30 -19.51 -11.37
C ASP A 105 6.60 -19.04 -12.80
N PHE A 106 7.39 -17.97 -12.97
CA PHE A 106 7.84 -17.50 -14.27
C PHE A 106 8.76 -18.50 -14.97
N VAL A 107 9.81 -18.98 -14.29
CA VAL A 107 10.74 -19.98 -14.84
C VAL A 107 10.03 -21.30 -15.16
N ASN A 108 9.06 -21.71 -14.35
CA ASN A 108 8.25 -22.91 -14.59
C ASN A 108 7.20 -22.74 -15.72
N GLY A 109 7.08 -21.55 -16.31
CA GLY A 109 6.15 -21.28 -17.41
C GLY A 109 4.68 -21.06 -16.99
N LYS A 110 4.39 -20.92 -15.70
CA LYS A 110 3.05 -20.53 -15.22
C LYS A 110 2.74 -19.08 -15.59
N LEU A 111 3.76 -18.22 -15.58
CA LEU A 111 3.76 -16.91 -16.22
C LEU A 111 4.62 -17.01 -17.48
N LEU A 112 3.99 -17.29 -18.62
CA LEU A 112 4.69 -17.49 -19.88
C LEU A 112 4.90 -16.17 -20.61
N TYR A 113 6.13 -15.93 -21.05
CA TYR A 113 6.48 -14.87 -21.99
C TYR A 113 7.46 -15.43 -23.03
N CYS A 114 7.26 -15.08 -24.30
CA CYS A 114 8.14 -15.51 -25.38
C CYS A 114 8.68 -14.30 -26.15
N HIS A 115 10.00 -14.18 -26.27
CA HIS A 115 10.60 -13.16 -27.11
C HIS A 115 10.37 -13.46 -28.59
N ALA A 116 9.98 -12.43 -29.34
CA ALA A 116 9.87 -12.52 -30.78
C ALA A 116 11.25 -12.70 -31.42
N PRO A 117 11.33 -13.48 -32.51
CA PRO A 117 12.56 -13.56 -33.28
C PRO A 117 12.88 -12.21 -33.92
N PRO A 118 14.16 -11.97 -34.28
CA PRO A 118 14.56 -10.73 -34.93
C PRO A 118 13.77 -10.51 -36.23
N GLY A 119 13.25 -9.30 -36.41
CA GLY A 119 12.45 -8.92 -37.59
C GLY A 119 10.93 -9.06 -37.40
N ILE A 120 10.45 -9.63 -36.29
CA ILE A 120 9.02 -9.70 -35.97
C ILE A 120 8.70 -8.77 -34.80
N CYS A 121 7.60 -8.01 -34.91
CA CYS A 121 7.11 -7.18 -33.81
C CYS A 121 6.64 -8.05 -32.63
N GLN A 122 7.09 -7.72 -31.42
CA GLN A 122 6.79 -8.46 -30.20
C GLN A 122 5.28 -8.62 -29.94
N GLU A 123 4.51 -7.55 -30.18
CA GLU A 123 3.07 -7.49 -29.94
C GLU A 123 2.29 -8.50 -30.81
N ASN A 124 2.75 -8.73 -32.04
CA ASN A 124 2.14 -9.67 -32.97
C ASN A 124 2.53 -11.12 -32.68
N PHE A 125 3.71 -11.34 -32.12
CA PHE A 125 4.23 -12.68 -31.86
C PHE A 125 3.64 -13.29 -30.58
N HIS A 126 3.60 -12.51 -29.50
CA HIS A 126 3.17 -13.00 -28.20
C HIS A 126 1.94 -12.23 -27.71
N THR A 127 0.77 -12.69 -28.12
CA THR A 127 -0.50 -12.18 -27.61
C THR A 127 -0.96 -12.99 -26.40
N PHE A 128 -1.20 -12.30 -25.31
CA PHE A 128 -1.70 -12.94 -24.10
C PHE A 128 -3.20 -13.15 -24.16
N LYS A 129 -3.64 -14.39 -23.88
CA LYS A 129 -5.07 -14.71 -23.75
C LYS A 129 -5.52 -14.41 -22.33
N VAL A 130 -6.33 -13.37 -22.15
CA VAL A 130 -6.97 -13.11 -20.86
C VAL A 130 -8.02 -14.19 -20.64
N LYS A 131 -7.81 -15.06 -19.65
CA LYS A 131 -8.90 -15.92 -19.17
C LYS A 131 -9.92 -15.01 -18.48
N GLU A 132 -11.17 -15.08 -18.92
CA GLU A 132 -12.27 -14.44 -18.21
C GLU A 132 -12.25 -14.93 -16.76
N ARG A 133 -12.25 -14.00 -15.82
CA ARG A 133 -12.18 -14.35 -14.40
C ARG A 133 -13.48 -15.06 -14.04
N ALA A 134 -13.39 -16.24 -13.44
CA ALA A 134 -14.48 -16.72 -12.60
C ALA A 134 -14.61 -15.71 -11.45
N HIS A 135 -15.68 -14.90 -11.49
CA HIS A 135 -16.14 -13.92 -10.50
C HIS A 135 -15.04 -13.29 -9.60
N ILE A 136 -14.67 -12.04 -9.86
CA ILE A 136 -13.79 -11.27 -8.98
C ILE A 136 -14.52 -11.11 -7.64
N PRO A 137 -14.03 -11.67 -6.52
CA PRO A 137 -14.64 -11.44 -5.23
C PRO A 137 -14.56 -9.96 -4.90
N GLU A 138 -15.65 -9.42 -4.35
CA GLU A 138 -15.71 -8.03 -3.91
C GLU A 138 -14.56 -7.74 -2.95
N ASN A 139 -13.99 -6.54 -3.07
CA ASN A 139 -12.71 -6.22 -2.45
C ASN A 139 -12.86 -6.25 -0.91
N THR A 140 -12.29 -7.26 -0.26
CA THR A 140 -12.37 -7.39 1.20
C THR A 140 -11.72 -6.16 1.84
N ALA A 141 -12.18 -5.72 3.02
CA ALA A 141 -11.62 -4.56 3.72
C ALA A 141 -10.08 -4.66 3.91
N ILE A 142 -9.55 -5.89 4.02
CA ILE A 142 -8.11 -6.18 4.11
C ILE A 142 -7.41 -5.90 2.77
N ALA A 143 -7.98 -6.34 1.64
CA ALA A 143 -7.45 -6.08 0.31
C ALA A 143 -7.50 -4.57 -0.03
N ASN A 144 -8.57 -3.87 0.37
CA ASN A 144 -8.63 -2.41 0.26
C ASN A 144 -7.51 -1.72 1.05
N ARG A 145 -7.12 -2.25 2.22
CA ARG A 145 -6.01 -1.73 3.01
C ARG A 145 -4.64 -1.99 2.37
N ALA A 146 -4.49 -3.13 1.69
CA ALA A 146 -3.30 -3.49 0.91
C ALA A 146 -3.09 -2.58 -0.32
N ILE A 147 -4.19 -2.14 -0.93
CA ILE A 147 -4.18 -1.29 -2.14
C ILE A 147 -3.88 0.18 -1.79
N LYS A 148 -4.20 0.64 -0.58
CA LYS A 148 -3.88 1.99 -0.13
C LYS A 148 -2.39 2.13 0.15
N ILE A 149 -1.62 2.46 -0.88
CA ILE A 149 -0.26 2.94 -0.74
C ILE A 149 -0.34 4.30 -0.01
N SER A 150 0.44 4.50 1.06
CA SER A 150 0.54 5.80 1.74
C SER A 150 1.39 6.80 0.93
N LYS A 151 1.07 6.97 -0.35
CA LYS A 151 1.62 8.06 -1.15
C LYS A 151 0.71 9.26 -0.95
N VAL A 152 1.28 10.36 -0.46
CA VAL A 152 0.53 11.61 -0.27
C VAL A 152 0.05 12.07 -1.63
N THR A 153 -1.27 12.15 -1.82
CA THR A 153 -1.86 12.59 -3.08
C THR A 153 -1.83 14.11 -3.19
N GLY A 154 -1.91 14.64 -4.42
CA GLY A 154 -2.04 16.09 -4.65
C GLY A 154 -3.24 16.67 -3.91
N GLU A 155 -4.36 15.94 -3.88
CA GLU A 155 -5.55 16.32 -3.12
C GLU A 155 -5.30 16.38 -1.61
N ASP A 156 -4.47 15.49 -1.05
CA ASP A 156 -4.14 15.51 0.37
C ASP A 156 -3.24 16.72 0.71
N LEU A 157 -2.33 17.09 -0.21
CA LEU A 157 -1.54 18.32 -0.10
C LEU A 157 -2.45 19.55 -0.18
N ASP A 158 -3.39 19.58 -1.13
CA ASP A 158 -4.37 20.66 -1.28
C ASP A 158 -5.24 20.79 -0.03
N LYS A 159 -5.73 19.68 0.52
CA LYS A 159 -6.50 19.69 1.77
C LYS A 159 -5.67 20.28 2.93
N VAL A 160 -4.38 20.02 3.01
CA VAL A 160 -3.51 20.59 4.06
C VAL A 160 -3.21 22.07 3.79
N PHE A 161 -2.93 22.42 2.55
CA PHE A 161 -2.62 23.78 2.11
C PHE A 161 -3.81 24.73 2.28
N PHE A 162 -4.97 24.36 1.76
CA PHE A 162 -6.19 25.18 1.83
C PHE A 162 -6.87 25.16 3.21
N LYS A 163 -6.56 24.18 4.08
CA LYS A 163 -6.99 24.23 5.49
C LYS A 163 -6.29 25.34 6.28
N GLN A 164 -5.07 25.75 5.90
CA GLN A 164 -4.36 26.83 6.58
C GLN A 164 -4.86 28.23 6.19
N THR A 165 -5.71 28.36 5.19
CA THR A 165 -6.23 29.66 4.72
C THR A 165 -7.48 30.13 5.49
N SER A 166 -7.62 29.80 6.78
CA SER A 166 -8.49 30.62 7.63
C SER A 166 -7.79 31.97 7.83
N LEU A 167 -8.27 32.97 7.10
CA LEU A 167 -7.88 34.39 7.11
C LEU A 167 -7.73 34.97 8.53
N GLY A 168 -6.61 34.71 9.18
CA GLY A 168 -6.15 35.42 10.37
C GLY A 168 -5.08 36.41 9.95
N ALA A 169 -5.42 37.70 9.89
CA ALA A 169 -4.45 38.75 9.59
C ALA A 169 -3.23 38.63 10.52
N HIS A 170 -2.05 38.39 9.95
CA HIS A 170 -0.80 38.33 10.69
C HIS A 170 -0.35 39.75 11.03
N THR A 171 -0.80 40.29 12.16
CA THR A 171 -0.21 41.51 12.73
C THR A 171 1.08 41.14 13.46
N LYS A 172 2.23 41.69 13.05
CA LYS A 172 3.48 41.60 13.82
C LYS A 172 3.30 42.39 15.12
N GLY A 173 3.21 41.70 16.25
CA GLY A 173 3.11 42.29 17.58
C GLY A 173 3.00 41.21 18.66
N ILE A 174 3.66 41.41 19.80
CA ILE A 174 3.63 40.45 20.91
C ILE A 174 2.20 40.37 21.45
N LYS A 175 1.54 39.24 21.22
CA LYS A 175 0.21 38.98 21.79
C LYS A 175 0.42 38.54 23.25
N ARG A 176 0.22 39.46 24.19
CA ARG A 176 0.12 39.10 25.61
C ARG A 176 -1.15 38.26 25.80
N ILE A 177 -0.98 37.03 26.27
CA ILE A 177 -2.09 36.16 26.66
C ILE A 177 -2.67 36.72 27.95
N GLY A 178 -3.85 37.33 27.85
CA GLY A 178 -4.68 37.75 28.98
C GLY A 178 -6.14 37.55 28.58
N SER A 179 -6.87 36.80 29.39
CA SER A 179 -8.31 36.54 29.23
C SER A 179 -9.08 37.87 29.25
N ALA A 180 -9.98 38.05 28.27
CA ALA A 180 -10.64 39.31 27.95
C ALA A 180 -11.47 39.91 29.11
N VAL A 181 -11.43 41.23 29.27
CA VAL A 181 -12.48 42.00 29.93
C VAL A 181 -12.69 43.31 29.18
N ASN A 182 -13.95 43.57 28.83
CA ASN A 182 -14.44 44.81 28.28
C ASN A 182 -14.20 45.99 29.23
N LEU A 183 -13.93 47.13 28.62
CA LEU A 183 -13.78 48.47 29.18
C LEU A 183 -14.88 48.83 30.21
N THR A 184 -14.50 49.31 31.41
CA THR A 184 -14.98 50.56 32.07
C THR A 184 -14.51 50.69 33.55
N SER A 185 -13.94 51.86 33.85
CA SER A 185 -13.91 52.61 35.14
C SER A 185 -13.39 51.99 36.45
N ASN A 186 -12.39 52.68 37.04
CA ASN A 186 -12.12 52.95 38.45
C ASN A 186 -12.25 51.84 39.52
N GLY A 187 -11.18 51.68 40.30
CA GLY A 187 -11.31 51.34 41.72
C GLY A 187 -10.54 50.10 42.16
N SER A 188 -9.56 50.34 43.02
CA SER A 188 -8.82 49.40 43.85
C SER A 188 -9.70 48.47 44.72
N ILE A 189 -9.15 47.30 45.09
CA ILE A 189 -9.07 46.70 46.44
C ILE A 189 -9.21 45.17 46.41
N ALA A 190 -8.44 44.56 47.33
CA ALA A 190 -8.26 43.18 47.72
C ALA A 190 -9.52 42.28 47.87
N GLY A 191 -9.24 40.98 47.90
CA GLY A 191 -9.88 40.07 48.86
C GLY A 191 -10.81 39.00 48.28
N SER A 192 -10.36 37.74 48.42
CA SER A 192 -11.10 36.58 48.96
C SER A 192 -12.52 36.22 48.46
N THR A 193 -12.67 34.90 48.30
CA THR A 193 -13.85 34.04 48.57
C THR A 193 -14.98 33.90 47.54
N MET A 194 -15.17 32.62 47.17
CA MET A 194 -16.43 31.90 46.98
C MET A 194 -17.25 32.06 45.68
N SER A 195 -17.31 30.92 44.97
CA SER A 195 -18.48 30.29 44.33
C SER A 195 -19.43 31.14 43.48
N ILE A 196 -19.54 30.80 42.18
CA ILE A 196 -20.87 30.60 41.57
C ILE A 196 -20.82 29.62 40.39
N SER A 197 -21.85 28.79 40.38
CA SER A 197 -22.17 27.68 39.50
C SER A 197 -22.54 28.07 38.06
N SER A 198 -22.42 27.05 37.20
CA SER A 198 -23.07 26.86 35.89
C SER A 198 -22.70 27.83 34.77
N VAL A 199 -22.03 27.30 33.73
CA VAL A 199 -22.55 27.24 32.34
C VAL A 199 -21.52 26.51 31.45
N GLY A 200 -21.98 25.45 30.78
CA GLY A 200 -21.38 24.90 29.55
C GLY A 200 -20.01 24.22 29.66
N THR A 201 -19.93 23.01 30.21
CA THR A 201 -18.75 22.17 30.07
C THR A 201 -18.64 21.65 28.63
N ASN A 202 -17.90 22.37 27.80
CA ASN A 202 -17.27 21.81 26.61
C ASN A 202 -16.17 20.84 27.10
N GLU A 203 -16.55 19.62 27.46
CA GLU A 203 -15.61 18.63 27.95
C GLU A 203 -14.70 18.15 26.84
N LYS A 204 -13.41 18.42 27.05
CA LYS A 204 -12.29 17.91 26.25
C LYS A 204 -12.45 16.41 25.96
N PRO A 205 -12.37 15.96 24.70
CA PRO A 205 -12.83 14.64 24.26
C PRO A 205 -12.09 13.45 24.92
N TRP A 206 -10.89 13.66 25.47
CA TRP A 206 -10.16 12.60 26.16
C TRP A 206 -10.67 12.28 27.57
N LYS A 207 -11.56 13.09 28.14
CA LYS A 207 -12.13 12.91 29.49
C LYS A 207 -13.29 11.91 29.57
N LYS A 208 -13.87 11.50 28.42
CA LYS A 208 -14.91 10.46 28.38
C LYS A 208 -14.31 9.08 28.60
N HIS A 209 -14.17 8.68 29.87
CA HIS A 209 -13.71 7.34 30.25
C HIS A 209 -14.78 6.25 30.09
N SER A 210 -16.07 6.62 29.99
CA SER A 210 -17.19 5.68 29.82
C SER A 210 -17.16 4.94 28.48
N GLU A 211 -16.86 5.63 27.38
CA GLU A 211 -16.77 5.05 26.03
C GLU A 211 -15.60 4.06 25.86
N LYS A 212 -14.60 4.09 26.76
CA LYS A 212 -13.44 3.19 26.72
C LYS A 212 -13.67 1.86 27.46
N ARG A 213 -14.77 1.72 28.21
CA ARG A 213 -15.03 0.57 29.09
C ARG A 213 -15.25 -0.75 28.34
N ASN A 214 -15.76 -0.68 27.11
CA ASN A 214 -16.15 -1.89 26.35
C ASN A 214 -15.20 -2.23 25.19
N LYS A 215 -14.02 -1.60 25.10
CA LYS A 215 -13.06 -1.83 24.00
C LYS A 215 -12.51 -3.27 23.90
N ARG A 216 -12.69 -4.10 24.92
CA ARG A 216 -12.25 -5.51 24.97
C ARG A 216 -13.40 -6.50 24.96
N GLU A 217 -14.61 -6.05 24.67
CA GLU A 217 -15.75 -6.95 24.54
C GLU A 217 -15.65 -7.73 23.24
N LYS A 218 -15.79 -9.07 23.33
CA LYS A 218 -15.69 -9.95 22.16
C LYS A 218 -16.89 -9.68 21.24
N LEU A 219 -16.66 -9.44 19.94
CA LEU A 219 -17.72 -9.16 18.96
C LEU A 219 -18.83 -10.25 18.94
N ARG A 220 -18.46 -11.52 19.14
CA ARG A 220 -19.39 -12.65 19.31
C ARG A 220 -20.41 -12.51 20.46
N ARG A 221 -20.13 -11.69 21.49
CA ARG A 221 -21.11 -11.39 22.55
C ARG A 221 -22.07 -10.28 22.13
N VAL A 222 -21.55 -9.26 21.43
CA VAL A 222 -22.33 -8.11 20.94
C VAL A 222 -23.36 -8.56 19.89
N TYR A 223 -22.94 -9.42 18.97
CA TYR A 223 -23.77 -9.90 17.85
C TYR A 223 -24.49 -11.23 18.11
N ARG A 224 -24.54 -11.71 19.35
CA ARG A 224 -25.20 -12.99 19.71
C ARG A 224 -26.65 -13.08 19.20
N HIS A 225 -27.36 -11.95 19.19
CA HIS A 225 -28.75 -11.87 18.74
C HIS A 225 -28.95 -12.17 17.24
N LEU A 226 -27.88 -12.18 16.43
CA LEU A 226 -27.94 -12.54 15.01
C LEU A 226 -27.76 -14.05 14.77
N ASP A 227 -27.25 -14.78 15.78
CA ASP A 227 -27.03 -16.23 15.71
C ASP A 227 -28.25 -17.02 16.24
N GLU A 228 -29.30 -16.33 16.72
CA GLU A 228 -30.56 -16.94 17.17
C GLU A 228 -31.56 -16.97 16.00
N VAL A 229 -31.39 -17.96 15.11
CA VAL A 229 -32.36 -18.39 14.08
C VAL A 229 -32.54 -19.90 14.15
#